data_AF-A0A3M1UZQ3-F1
#
_entry.id   AF-A0A3M1UZQ3-F1
#
_cell.length_a   1.000
_cell.length_b   1.000
_cell.length_c   1.000
_cell.angle_alpha   90.00
_cell.angle_beta   90.00
_cell.angle_gamma   90.00
#
_symmetry.space_group_name_H-M   'P 1'
#
loop_
_entity.id
_entity.type
_entity.pdbx_description
1 polymer ?
#
loop_
_entity_poly.entity_id
_entity_poly.type
_entity_poly.pdbx_seq_one_letter_code
_entity_poly.pdbx_strand_id
1 'polypeptide(L)'
;LLLIFAPTLSALAQLALSRTREFDADLNAARLTGDPDGLASALAKIEQLQGNWMERIFLPGRRVPEPSLLRTHPETSERIRRLMELKAEMGGGRPQYVDRGPVHLEGLGGPVERPPRWHVSGLWH
;
A
#
# COMPACT_ATOMS: atom_id res chain seq x y z
N LEU A 1 -6.51 35.37 20.48
CA LEU A 1 -7.37 34.76 19.45
C LEU A 1 -6.58 33.79 18.56
N LEU A 2 -5.52 34.23 17.88
CA LEU A 2 -4.65 33.36 17.05
C LEU A 2 -4.09 32.13 17.80
N LEU A 3 -3.63 32.30 19.04
CA LEU A 3 -3.11 31.21 19.88
C LEU A 3 -4.14 30.14 20.25
N ILE A 4 -5.44 30.46 20.21
CA ILE A 4 -6.52 29.50 20.53
C ILE A 4 -6.74 28.53 19.36
N PHE A 5 -6.61 29.01 18.12
CA PHE A 5 -6.74 28.21 16.90
C PHE A 5 -5.44 27.57 16.44
N ALA A 6 -4.29 27.93 17.03
CA ALA A 6 -2.99 27.40 16.63
C ALA A 6 -2.92 25.85 16.66
N PRO A 7 -3.46 25.13 17.66
CA PRO A 7 -3.39 23.67 17.68
C PRO A 7 -4.19 23.00 16.55
N THR A 8 -5.38 23.53 16.23
CA THR A 8 -6.23 22.96 15.18
C THR A 8 -5.64 23.21 13.79
N LEU A 9 -5.10 24.41 13.54
CA LEU A 9 -4.39 24.73 12.32
C LEU A 9 -3.14 23.86 12.16
N SER A 10 -2.37 23.65 13.23
CA SER A 10 -1.20 22.77 13.23
C SER A 10 -1.57 21.32 12.89
N ALA A 11 -2.63 20.78 13.49
CA ALA A 11 -3.10 19.43 13.18
C ALA A 11 -3.53 19.27 11.71
N LEU A 12 -4.26 20.25 11.15
CA LEU A 12 -4.65 20.24 9.74
C LEU A 12 -3.43 20.33 8.81
N ALA A 13 -2.46 21.18 9.14
CA ALA A 13 -1.22 21.28 8.38
C ALA A 13 -0.41 19.97 8.43
N GLN A 14 -0.34 19.32 9.60
CA GLN A 14 0.33 18.03 9.75
C GLN A 14 -0.38 16.93 8.94
N LEU A 15 -1.71 16.89 8.95
CA LEU A 15 -2.49 15.96 8.14
C LEU A 15 -2.28 16.20 6.63
N ALA A 16 -2.29 17.47 6.19
CA ALA A 16 -2.00 17.82 4.81
C ALA A 16 -0.59 17.42 4.39
N LEU A 17 0.42 17.70 5.23
CA LEU A 17 1.81 17.31 5.00
C LEU A 17 1.97 15.78 4.95
N SER A 18 1.28 15.05 5.83
CA SER A 18 1.26 13.57 5.82
C SER A 18 0.77 13.05 4.47
N ARG A 19 -0.34 13.60 3.95
CA ARG A 19 -0.89 13.20 2.64
C ARG A 19 0.07 13.45 1.50
N THR A 20 0.73 14.61 1.46
CA THR A 20 1.76 14.89 0.44
C THR A 20 2.91 13.89 0.51
N ARG A 21 3.40 13.58 1.71
CA ARG A 21 4.51 12.62 1.88
C ARG A 21 4.13 11.20 1.45
N GLU A 22 2.89 10.78 1.67
CA GLU A 22 2.39 9.49 1.17
C GLU A 22 2.41 9.42 -0.37
N PHE A 23 1.97 10.50 -1.04
CA PHE A 23 2.02 10.55 -2.50
C PHE A 23 3.46 10.58 -3.04
N ASP A 24 4.36 11.31 -2.38
CA ASP A 24 5.78 11.31 -2.74
C ASP A 24 6.42 9.94 -2.52
N ALA A 25 6.01 9.21 -1.47
CA ALA A 25 6.47 7.85 -1.24
C ALA A 25 5.99 6.90 -2.34
N ASP A 26 4.72 6.98 -2.74
CA ASP A 26 4.15 6.17 -3.85
C ASP A 26 4.88 6.44 -5.17
N LEU A 27 5.11 7.71 -5.49
CA LEU A 27 5.84 8.14 -6.68
C LEU A 27 7.27 7.58 -6.68
N ASN A 28 7.99 7.72 -5.57
CA ASN A 28 9.36 7.22 -5.45
C ASN A 28 9.40 5.69 -5.54
N ALA A 29 8.45 4.99 -4.90
CA ALA A 29 8.35 3.53 -4.97
C ALA A 29 8.11 3.07 -6.41
N ALA A 30 7.13 3.66 -7.11
CA ALA A 30 6.83 3.32 -8.50
C ALA A 30 8.01 3.60 -9.45
N ARG A 31 8.73 4.72 -9.25
CA ARG A 31 9.94 5.03 -10.03
C ARG A 31 11.09 4.07 -9.74
N LEU A 32 11.25 3.66 -8.47
CA LEU A 32 12.31 2.74 -8.06
C LEU A 32 12.05 1.32 -8.57
N THR A 33 10.80 0.84 -8.51
CA THR A 33 10.43 -0.51 -8.93
C THR A 33 10.14 -0.61 -10.43
N GLY A 34 9.79 0.50 -11.07
CA GLY A 34 9.26 0.49 -12.43
C GLY A 34 7.88 -0.19 -12.53
N ASP A 35 7.17 -0.37 -11.40
CA ASP A 35 5.92 -1.14 -11.35
C ASP A 35 4.78 -0.38 -10.65
N PRO A 36 4.19 0.62 -11.31
CA PRO A 36 3.02 1.30 -10.78
C PRO A 36 1.78 0.38 -10.68
N ASP A 37 1.64 -0.60 -11.58
CA ASP A 37 0.51 -1.55 -11.57
C ASP A 37 0.57 -2.50 -10.36
N GLY A 38 1.74 -3.09 -10.11
CA GLY A 38 1.97 -3.97 -8.96
C GLY A 38 1.80 -3.22 -7.65
N LEU A 39 2.25 -1.97 -7.56
CA LEU A 39 2.04 -1.13 -6.39
C LEU A 39 0.54 -0.84 -6.17
N ALA A 40 -0.20 -0.49 -7.21
CA ALA A 40 -1.65 -0.28 -7.12
C ALA A 40 -2.39 -1.55 -6.68
N SER A 41 -2.02 -2.71 -7.22
CA SER A 41 -2.57 -4.01 -6.82
C SER A 41 -2.25 -4.34 -5.36
N ALA A 42 -1.03 -4.05 -4.90
CA ALA A 42 -0.63 -4.25 -3.52
C ALA A 42 -1.43 -3.36 -2.56
N LEU A 43 -1.62 -2.08 -2.90
CA LEU A 43 -2.44 -1.15 -2.13
C LEU A 43 -3.89 -1.63 -2.02
N ALA A 44 -4.50 -2.05 -3.13
CA ALA A 44 -5.86 -2.59 -3.13
C ALA A 44 -5.99 -3.83 -2.21
N LYS A 45 -4.98 -4.70 -2.22
CA LYS A 45 -4.94 -5.89 -1.35
C LYS A 45 -4.79 -5.51 0.12
N ILE A 46 -3.93 -4.54 0.44
CA ILE A 46 -3.74 -4.06 1.83
C ILE A 46 -5.01 -3.40 2.35
N GLU A 47 -5.68 -2.56 1.56
CA GLU A 47 -6.95 -1.92 1.95
C GLU A 47 -8.01 -2.96 2.27
N GLN A 48 -8.14 -4.03 1.47
CA GLN A 48 -9.07 -5.11 1.75
C GLN A 48 -8.77 -5.82 3.07
N LEU A 49 -7.49 -6.03 3.41
CA LEU A 49 -7.09 -6.64 4.67
C LEU A 49 -7.32 -5.69 5.86
N GLN A 50 -7.00 -4.40 5.69
CA GLN A 50 -7.11 -3.37 6.73
C GLN A 50 -8.56 -2.96 7.01
N GLY A 51 -9.41 -2.84 5.99
CA GLY A 51 -10.84 -2.60 6.20
C GLY A 51 -11.51 -3.77 6.93
N ASN A 52 -11.08 -5.00 6.63
CA ASN A 52 -11.76 -6.20 7.12
C ASN A 52 -11.38 -6.58 8.57
N TRP A 53 -10.17 -6.29 9.06
CA TRP A 53 -9.82 -6.64 10.46
C TRP A 53 -10.49 -5.70 11.47
N MET A 54 -10.51 -4.39 11.20
CA MET A 54 -11.04 -3.41 12.16
C MET A 54 -12.56 -3.49 12.27
N GLU A 55 -13.26 -3.62 11.13
CA GLU A 55 -14.71 -3.88 11.14
C GLU A 55 -15.06 -5.23 11.78
N ARG A 56 -14.31 -6.32 11.49
CA ARG A 56 -14.60 -7.64 12.09
C ARG A 56 -14.45 -7.67 13.60
N ILE A 57 -13.52 -6.90 14.17
CA ILE A 57 -13.27 -6.90 15.62
C ILE A 57 -14.25 -5.97 16.34
N PHE A 58 -14.51 -4.77 15.80
CA PHE A 58 -15.23 -3.73 16.54
C PHE A 58 -16.71 -3.58 16.14
N LEU A 59 -17.11 -4.01 14.94
CA LEU A 59 -18.45 -3.78 14.38
C LEU A 59 -18.96 -5.02 13.61
N PRO A 60 -19.25 -6.15 14.29
CA PRO A 60 -19.77 -7.33 13.63
C PRO A 60 -21.10 -7.00 12.93
N GLY A 61 -21.11 -7.07 11.60
CA GLY A 61 -22.31 -6.92 10.77
C GLY A 61 -22.69 -5.48 10.39
N ARG A 62 -21.86 -4.46 10.66
CA ARG A 62 -22.14 -3.07 10.26
C ARG A 62 -20.95 -2.45 9.54
N ARG A 63 -21.18 -2.02 8.30
CA ARG A 63 -20.18 -1.28 7.52
C ARG A 63 -20.23 0.19 7.94
N VAL A 64 -19.17 0.74 8.53
CA VAL A 64 -19.14 2.15 8.93
C VAL A 64 -18.44 2.94 7.82
N PRO A 65 -19.12 3.91 7.16
CA PRO A 65 -18.42 4.83 6.29
C PRO A 65 -17.53 5.72 7.15
N GLU A 66 -16.22 5.50 7.14
CA GLU A 66 -15.30 6.37 7.86
C GLU A 66 -15.27 7.77 7.22
N PRO A 67 -15.39 8.86 8.01
CA PRO A 67 -15.26 10.20 7.46
C PRO A 67 -13.80 10.50 7.08
N SER A 68 -13.59 10.88 5.81
CA SER A 68 -12.28 11.19 5.18
C SER A 68 -11.41 12.25 5.90
N LEU A 69 -11.98 12.99 6.85
CA LEU A 69 -11.28 14.05 7.60
C LEU A 69 -10.39 13.54 8.73
N LEU A 70 -10.66 12.36 9.29
CA LEU A 70 -9.89 11.79 10.41
C LEU A 70 -8.85 10.74 9.98
N ARG A 71 -8.76 10.48 8.67
CA ARG A 71 -7.82 9.51 8.11
C ARG A 71 -6.41 10.10 8.06
N THR A 72 -5.44 9.38 8.62
CA THR A 72 -4.02 9.76 8.65
C THR A 72 -3.32 9.64 7.30
N HIS A 73 -3.94 8.91 6.36
CA HIS A 73 -3.48 8.68 4.99
C HIS A 73 -4.56 9.11 3.98
N PRO A 74 -4.19 9.47 2.75
CA PRO A 74 -5.16 9.70 1.68
C PRO A 74 -5.90 8.41 1.33
N GLU A 75 -7.08 8.54 0.75
CA GLU A 75 -7.90 7.40 0.30
C GLU A 75 -7.10 6.49 -0.64
N THR A 76 -7.19 5.18 -0.44
CA THR A 76 -6.47 4.21 -1.27
C THR A 76 -6.85 4.31 -2.75
N SER A 77 -8.10 4.65 -3.06
CA SER A 77 -8.56 4.89 -4.44
C SER A 77 -7.85 6.08 -5.11
N GLU A 78 -7.60 7.16 -4.38
CA GLU A 78 -6.87 8.33 -4.88
C GLU A 78 -5.40 8.00 -5.12
N ARG A 79 -4.77 7.21 -4.23
CA ARG A 79 -3.40 6.73 -4.42
C ARG A 79 -3.28 5.85 -5.67
N ILE A 80 -4.19 4.88 -5.82
CA ILE A 80 -4.25 4.00 -7.00
C ILE A 80 -4.42 4.84 -8.27
N ARG A 81 -5.33 5.81 -8.26
CA ARG A 81 -5.55 6.70 -9.41
C ARG A 81 -4.26 7.41 -9.84
N ARG A 82 -3.52 8.01 -8.90
CA ARG A 82 -2.25 8.70 -9.21
C ARG A 82 -1.17 7.76 -9.73
N LEU A 83 -1.11 6.53 -9.21
CA LEU A 83 -0.21 5.51 -9.76
C LEU A 83 -0.56 5.15 -11.21
N MET A 84 -1.84 5.07 -11.55
CA MET A 84 -2.29 4.83 -12.92
C MET A 84 -2.00 6.04 -13.85
N GLU A 85 -2.10 7.26 -13.34
CA GLU A 85 -1.68 8.47 -14.06
C GLU A 85 -0.16 8.45 -14.30
N LEU A 86 0.64 8.17 -13.26
CA LEU A 86 2.10 8.03 -13.35
C LEU A 86 2.52 6.93 -14.34
N LYS A 87 1.81 5.81 -14.38
CA LYS A 87 2.06 4.74 -15.37
C LYS A 87 1.97 5.25 -16.80
N ALA A 88 0.98 6.08 -17.10
CA ALA A 88 0.81 6.66 -18.43
C ALA A 88 2.01 7.55 -18.78
N GLU A 89 2.54 8.31 -17.81
CA GLU A 89 3.75 9.13 -17.97
C GLU A 89 5.02 8.28 -18.15
N MET A 90 5.13 7.15 -17.43
CA MET A 90 6.28 6.23 -17.48
C MET A 90 6.32 5.37 -18.76
N GLY A 91 5.35 5.53 -19.68
CA GLY A 91 5.37 4.87 -20.98
C GLY A 91 4.96 3.39 -20.96
N GLY A 92 4.23 2.93 -19.93
CA GLY A 92 3.66 1.59 -19.89
C GLY A 92 4.67 0.43 -19.89
N GLY A 93 5.95 0.72 -19.63
CA GLY A 93 6.97 -0.31 -19.47
C GLY A 93 6.61 -1.20 -18.29
N ARG A 94 6.26 -2.45 -18.56
CA ARG A 94 6.18 -3.47 -17.51
C ARG A 94 7.52 -3.48 -16.78
N PRO A 95 7.54 -3.60 -15.44
CA PRO A 95 8.80 -3.81 -14.75
C PRO A 95 9.53 -4.95 -15.44
N GLN A 96 10.82 -4.75 -15.71
CA GLN A 96 11.71 -5.88 -15.93
C GLN A 96 11.78 -6.59 -14.58
N TYR A 97 10.78 -7.39 -14.26
CA TYR A 97 10.99 -8.54 -13.41
C TYR A 97 12.06 -9.32 -14.16
N VAL A 98 13.31 -9.17 -13.70
CA VAL A 98 14.36 -10.09 -14.09
C VAL A 98 13.87 -11.40 -13.52
N ASP A 99 13.16 -12.15 -14.34
CA ASP A 99 12.87 -13.54 -14.08
C ASP A 99 14.24 -14.21 -14.03
N ARG A 100 14.82 -14.24 -12.82
CA ARG A 100 16.07 -14.93 -12.56
C ARG A 100 15.87 -16.45 -12.64
N GLY A 101 14.71 -16.91 -13.13
CA GLY A 101 14.23 -18.26 -12.96
C GLY A 101 14.00 -18.56 -11.49
N PRO A 102 13.72 -19.82 -11.14
CA PRO A 102 13.91 -20.28 -9.77
C PRO A 102 15.34 -19.91 -9.35
N VAL A 103 15.46 -19.23 -8.20
CA VAL A 103 16.78 -18.98 -7.61
C VAL A 103 17.38 -20.34 -7.30
N HIS A 104 18.26 -20.82 -8.19
CA HIS A 104 19.10 -21.97 -7.93
C HIS A 104 20.15 -21.52 -6.90
N LEU A 105 19.77 -21.58 -5.63
CA LEU A 105 20.73 -21.52 -4.54
C LEU A 105 21.60 -22.77 -4.66
N GLU A 106 22.76 -22.67 -5.31
CA GLU A 106 23.72 -23.77 -5.41
C GLU A 106 23.97 -24.35 -4.00
N GLY A 107 23.59 -25.61 -3.80
CA GLY A 107 23.75 -26.32 -2.53
C GLY A 107 22.51 -26.42 -1.64
N LEU A 108 21.42 -25.71 -1.95
CA LEU A 108 20.09 -25.95 -1.38
C LEU A 108 19.27 -26.67 -2.44
N GLY A 109 18.64 -27.80 -2.10
CA GLY A 109 17.95 -28.68 -3.06
C GLY A 109 17.01 -27.96 -4.03
N GLY A 110 16.68 -28.64 -5.14
CA GLY A 110 15.96 -28.08 -6.29
C GLY A 110 14.64 -27.34 -6.00
N PRO A 111 14.02 -26.76 -7.04
CA PRO A 111 12.88 -25.87 -6.90
C PRO A 111 11.80 -26.44 -5.98
N VAL A 112 11.31 -25.59 -5.07
CA VAL A 112 10.31 -25.94 -4.08
C VAL A 112 8.95 -26.10 -4.79
N GLU A 113 8.59 -27.33 -5.16
CA GLU A 113 7.32 -27.64 -5.84
C GLU A 113 6.10 -27.74 -4.90
N ARG A 114 6.32 -27.64 -3.58
CA ARG A 114 5.24 -27.82 -2.60
C ARG A 114 4.30 -26.59 -2.58
N PRO A 115 2.98 -26.78 -2.53
CA PRO A 115 2.05 -25.66 -2.38
C PRO A 115 2.25 -24.99 -1.01
N PRO A 116 2.10 -23.66 -0.91
CA PRO A 116 2.32 -22.92 0.33
C PRO A 116 1.37 -23.42 1.43
N ARG A 117 1.91 -23.76 2.60
CA ARG A 117 1.14 -24.25 3.76
C ARG A 117 1.24 -23.28 4.91
N TRP A 118 0.10 -23.00 5.55
CA TRP A 118 0.07 -22.14 6.72
C TRP A 118 0.67 -22.88 7.92
N HIS A 119 1.68 -22.29 8.56
CA HIS A 119 2.26 -22.77 9.81
C HIS A 119 1.97 -21.79 10.94
N VAL A 120 1.83 -22.31 12.16
CA VAL A 120 1.56 -21.52 13.38
C VAL A 120 2.66 -20.48 13.67
N SER A 121 3.87 -20.69 13.12
CA SER A 121 4.99 -19.75 13.17
C SER A 121 4.86 -18.55 12.22
N GLY A 122 3.89 -18.57 11.29
CA GLY A 122 3.69 -17.52 10.28
C GLY A 122 4.69 -17.54 9.11
N LEU A 123 5.57 -18.53 9.03
CA LEU A 123 6.54 -18.67 7.94
C LEU A 123 5.96 -19.48 6.78
N TRP A 124 5.97 -18.88 5.58
CA TRP A 124 5.64 -19.56 4.32
C TRP A 124 6.95 -20.04 3.67
N HIS A 125 7.05 -21.32 3.36
CA HIS A 125 8.17 -21.95 2.65
C HIS A 125 7.69 -23.12 1.79
#